data_AF-A0A2K3QCS4-F1
#
_entry.id   AF-A0A2K3QCS4-F1
#
_cell.length_a   1.000
_cell.length_b   1.000
_cell.length_c   1.000
_cell.angle_alpha   90.00
_cell.angle_beta   90.00
_cell.angle_gamma   90.00
#
_symmetry.space_group_name_H-M   'P 1'
#
loop_
_entity.id
_entity.type
_entity.pdbx_description
1 polymer ?
#
loop_
_entity_poly.entity_id
_entity_poly.type
_entity_poly.pdbx_seq_one_letter_code
_entity_poly.pdbx_strand_id
1 'polypeptide(L)'
;MAGTPSQPGAGKSPQAFLVQTDPSTDNNPRPGNVGALLMELRREVAELRETIGRQLLADRRNASIKIGNRIAARDGKELTALYSAMTGDQIPQFPETADAVSAMSEQKQYRLLQALGESVTGSSDARNMRLRLAIGIEHGEGVGVKTFLFGQND
;
A
#
# COMPACT_ATOMS: atom_id res chain seq x y z
N MET A 1 32.57 34.28 -78.43
CA MET A 1 32.90 35.73 -78.43
C MET A 1 31.71 36.50 -77.86
N ALA A 2 32.01 37.59 -77.15
CA ALA A 2 31.13 38.58 -76.51
C ALA A 2 30.39 38.11 -75.23
N GLY A 3 30.44 38.81 -74.09
CA GLY A 3 31.03 40.12 -73.76
C GLY A 3 31.08 40.35 -72.24
N THR A 4 31.97 41.24 -71.83
CA THR A 4 32.15 41.84 -70.48
C THR A 4 31.09 42.95 -70.21
N PRO A 5 31.14 43.73 -69.10
CA PRO A 5 30.93 43.42 -67.67
C PRO A 5 29.94 44.43 -66.99
N SER A 6 29.65 44.32 -65.69
CA SER A 6 29.56 45.46 -64.72
C SER A 6 28.95 45.11 -63.35
N GLN A 7 29.84 44.93 -62.35
CA GLN A 7 29.94 45.67 -61.06
C GLN A 7 28.79 45.66 -59.99
N PRO A 8 29.01 46.15 -58.74
CA PRO A 8 29.18 45.33 -57.53
C PRO A 8 28.24 45.70 -56.35
N GLY A 9 28.25 44.94 -55.26
CA GLY A 9 27.57 45.34 -54.02
C GLY A 9 28.09 44.62 -52.78
N ALA A 10 28.75 45.38 -51.90
CA ALA A 10 29.32 44.93 -50.63
C ALA A 10 28.23 44.56 -49.60
N GLY A 11 28.44 43.50 -48.82
CA GLY A 11 27.56 43.08 -47.74
C GLY A 11 28.32 42.32 -46.65
N LYS A 12 28.44 42.96 -45.49
CA LYS A 12 29.24 42.61 -44.31
C LYS A 12 28.77 41.33 -43.56
N SER A 13 29.77 40.56 -43.10
CA SER A 13 29.89 39.87 -41.79
C SER A 13 28.99 38.66 -41.40
N PRO A 14 29.56 37.68 -40.65
CA PRO A 14 28.97 36.36 -40.40
C PRO A 14 27.93 36.40 -39.26
N GLN A 15 26.72 35.93 -39.52
CA GLN A 15 25.71 35.81 -38.46
C GLN A 15 25.95 34.56 -37.62
N ALA A 16 26.06 34.81 -36.32
CA ALA A 16 26.22 33.85 -35.26
C ALA A 16 25.07 32.83 -35.25
N PHE A 17 25.45 31.57 -35.00
CA PHE A 17 24.57 30.48 -34.65
C PHE A 17 23.97 30.75 -33.26
N LEU A 18 22.86 31.48 -33.22
CA LEU A 18 21.99 31.59 -32.05
C LEU A 18 20.81 30.66 -32.29
N VAL A 19 20.92 29.45 -31.75
CA VAL A 19 19.76 28.59 -31.52
C VAL A 19 18.83 29.36 -30.61
N GLN A 20 17.74 29.86 -31.20
CA GLN A 20 16.63 30.45 -30.47
C GLN A 20 15.93 29.29 -29.76
N THR A 21 16.34 29.03 -28.51
CA THR A 21 15.53 28.21 -27.60
C THR A 21 14.41 29.09 -27.07
N ASP A 22 13.26 29.03 -27.73
CA ASP A 22 11.98 29.24 -27.06
C ASP A 22 11.17 27.94 -27.23
N PRO A 23 10.65 27.38 -26.13
CA PRO A 23 9.66 28.09 -25.35
C PRO A 23 10.04 28.14 -23.87
N SER A 24 9.94 29.34 -23.32
CA SER A 24 9.58 29.53 -21.92
C SER A 24 8.55 28.48 -21.50
N THR A 25 8.95 27.65 -20.55
CA THR A 25 8.13 26.69 -19.83
C THR A 25 6.95 27.44 -19.23
N ASP A 26 5.84 27.47 -19.95
CA ASP A 26 4.56 27.99 -19.49
C ASP A 26 4.04 27.03 -18.41
N ASN A 27 4.56 27.20 -17.19
CA ASN A 27 4.08 26.55 -15.98
C ASN A 27 2.77 27.15 -15.48
N ASN A 28 2.08 27.95 -16.30
CA ASN A 28 0.79 28.52 -15.95
C ASN A 28 -0.32 27.51 -16.34
N PRO A 29 -1.10 26.99 -15.39
CA PRO A 29 -2.20 26.09 -15.70
C PRO A 29 -3.19 26.80 -16.63
N ARG A 30 -3.41 26.27 -17.83
CA ARG A 30 -4.46 26.75 -18.73
C ARG A 30 -5.79 26.79 -17.96
N PRO A 31 -6.58 27.88 -18.03
CA PRO A 31 -7.80 28.08 -17.23
C PRO A 31 -8.94 27.06 -17.51
N GLY A 32 -8.74 26.07 -18.38
CA GLY A 32 -9.66 24.94 -18.61
C GLY A 32 -9.37 23.68 -17.79
N ASN A 33 -8.28 23.62 -17.01
CA ASN A 33 -7.83 22.37 -16.35
C ASN A 33 -8.23 22.25 -14.86
N VAL A 34 -8.68 23.32 -14.22
CA VAL A 34 -9.06 23.30 -12.79
C VAL A 34 -10.29 22.44 -12.54
N GLY A 35 -11.27 22.46 -13.46
CA GLY A 35 -12.46 21.61 -13.36
C GLY A 35 -12.13 20.12 -13.45
N ALA A 36 -11.21 19.73 -14.34
CA ALA A 36 -10.76 18.36 -14.48
C ALA A 36 -10.00 17.88 -13.22
N LEU A 37 -9.09 18.71 -12.70
CA LEU A 37 -8.36 18.43 -11.45
C LEU A 37 -9.31 18.29 -10.24
N LEU A 38 -10.35 19.13 -10.15
CA LEU A 38 -11.34 19.03 -9.08
C LEU A 38 -12.20 17.77 -9.20
N MET A 39 -12.52 17.30 -10.40
CA MET A 39 -13.22 16.03 -10.59
C MET A 39 -12.32 14.85 -10.22
N GLU A 40 -11.05 14.88 -10.60
CA GLU A 40 -10.07 13.85 -10.24
C GLU A 40 -9.90 13.77 -8.72
N LEU A 41 -9.72 14.91 -8.05
CA LEU A 41 -9.61 14.95 -6.59
C LEU A 41 -10.88 14.43 -5.89
N ARG A 42 -12.07 14.77 -6.40
CA ARG A 42 -13.34 14.27 -5.85
C ARG A 42 -13.45 12.75 -6.00
N ARG A 43 -12.99 12.22 -7.14
CA ARG A 43 -12.95 10.79 -7.39
C ARG A 43 -11.99 10.09 -6.42
N GLU A 44 -10.78 10.61 -6.28
CA GLU A 44 -9.77 10.05 -5.36
C GLU A 44 -10.26 10.06 -3.90
N VAL A 45 -10.90 11.15 -3.45
CA VAL A 45 -11.50 11.23 -2.11
C VAL A 45 -12.63 10.22 -1.93
N ALA A 46 -13.46 9.99 -2.95
CA ALA A 46 -14.52 8.99 -2.89
C ALA A 46 -13.94 7.57 -2.79
N GLU A 47 -12.94 7.25 -3.60
CA GLU A 47 -12.24 5.96 -3.58
C GLU A 47 -11.52 5.71 -2.24
N LEU A 48 -10.87 6.75 -1.68
CA LEU A 48 -10.22 6.67 -0.38
C LEU A 48 -11.24 6.43 0.75
N ARG A 49 -12.38 7.13 0.72
CA ARG A 49 -13.45 6.95 1.72
C ARG A 49 -14.02 5.54 1.68
N GLU A 50 -14.23 4.99 0.49
CA GLU A 50 -14.70 3.62 0.33
C GLU A 50 -13.68 2.61 0.86
N THR A 51 -12.39 2.84 0.57
CA THR A 51 -11.30 2.00 1.05
C THR A 51 -11.21 2.00 2.58
N ILE A 52 -11.23 3.18 3.21
CA ILE A 52 -11.23 3.30 4.67
C ILE A 52 -12.47 2.64 5.28
N GLY A 53 -13.64 2.84 4.67
CA GLY A 53 -14.90 2.23 5.12
C GLY A 53 -14.84 0.70 5.14
N ARG A 54 -14.27 0.09 4.09
CA ARG A 54 -14.06 -1.36 4.02
C ARG A 54 -13.06 -1.85 5.07
N GLN A 55 -11.92 -1.18 5.20
CA GLN A 55 -10.89 -1.53 6.20
C GLN A 55 -11.47 -1.51 7.62
N LEU A 56 -12.18 -0.44 7.98
CA LEU A 56 -12.77 -0.29 9.31
C LEU A 56 -13.79 -1.39 9.62
N LEU A 57 -14.61 -1.78 8.63
CA LEU A 57 -15.58 -2.85 8.80
C LEU A 57 -14.89 -4.21 8.98
N ALA A 58 -13.87 -4.50 8.17
CA ALA A 58 -13.06 -5.71 8.29
C ALA A 58 -12.37 -5.78 9.66
N ASP A 59 -11.73 -4.69 10.11
CA ASP A 59 -11.06 -4.59 11.40
C ASP A 59 -12.03 -4.83 12.57
N ARG A 60 -13.22 -4.22 12.51
CA ARG A 60 -14.25 -4.40 13.54
C ARG A 60 -14.71 -5.86 13.64
N ARG A 61 -14.96 -6.52 12.50
CA ARG A 61 -15.33 -7.95 12.48
C ARG A 61 -14.17 -8.82 12.97
N ASN A 62 -12.97 -8.51 12.50
CA ASN A 62 -11.76 -9.24 12.86
C ASN A 62 -11.45 -9.13 14.35
N ALA A 63 -11.70 -8.00 15.00
CA ALA A 63 -11.47 -7.84 16.43
C ALA A 63 -12.23 -8.91 17.26
N SER A 64 -13.51 -9.12 16.97
CA SER A 64 -14.31 -10.16 17.63
C SER A 64 -13.83 -11.57 17.30
N ILE A 65 -13.48 -11.83 16.03
CA ILE A 65 -13.00 -13.14 15.59
C ILE A 65 -11.64 -13.47 16.21
N LYS A 66 -10.71 -12.51 16.32
CA LYS A 66 -9.40 -12.69 16.97
C LYS A 66 -9.54 -13.13 18.42
N ILE A 67 -10.55 -12.65 19.14
CA ILE A 67 -10.84 -13.10 20.52
C ILE A 67 -11.29 -14.57 20.51
N GLY A 68 -12.20 -14.94 19.60
CA GLY A 68 -12.63 -16.33 19.43
C GLY A 68 -11.46 -17.26 19.05
N ASN A 69 -10.64 -16.84 18.09
CA ASN A 69 -9.46 -17.56 17.63
C ASN A 69 -8.42 -17.73 18.73
N ARG A 70 -8.29 -16.76 19.65
CA ARG A 70 -7.41 -16.89 20.82
C ARG A 70 -7.84 -18.05 21.70
N ILE A 71 -9.13 -18.17 21.97
CA ILE A 71 -9.69 -19.27 22.78
C ILE A 71 -9.57 -20.58 22.02
N ALA A 72 -9.95 -20.60 20.74
CA ALA A 72 -9.84 -21.79 19.90
C ALA A 72 -8.41 -22.33 19.81
N ALA A 73 -7.42 -21.44 19.63
CA ALA A 73 -6.01 -21.82 19.58
C ALA A 73 -5.52 -22.45 20.89
N ARG A 74 -5.99 -21.98 22.05
CA ARG A 74 -5.66 -22.56 23.37
C ARG A 74 -6.30 -23.94 23.56
N ASP A 75 -7.53 -24.10 23.06
CA ASP A 75 -8.29 -25.35 23.16
C ASP A 75 -7.93 -26.38 22.07
N GLY A 76 -7.02 -26.05 21.14
CA GLY A 76 -6.72 -26.87 19.97
C GLY A 76 -7.90 -27.03 19.00
N LYS A 77 -8.83 -26.06 18.99
CA LYS A 77 -10.01 -26.02 18.12
C LYS A 77 -9.73 -25.26 16.82
N GLU A 78 -10.67 -25.40 15.89
CA GLU A 78 -10.63 -24.72 14.60
C GLU A 78 -10.71 -23.19 14.74
N LEU A 79 -9.87 -22.50 13.96
CA LEU A 79 -9.85 -21.06 13.83
C LEU A 79 -10.94 -20.62 12.85
N THR A 80 -11.59 -19.52 13.19
CA THR A 80 -12.52 -18.85 12.29
C THR A 80 -11.75 -17.91 11.36
N ALA A 81 -12.07 -17.97 10.07
CA ALA A 81 -11.44 -17.14 9.05
C ALA A 81 -11.70 -15.64 9.28
N LEU A 82 -10.64 -14.84 9.17
CA LEU A 82 -10.71 -13.38 9.21
C LEU A 82 -11.18 -12.81 7.86
N TYR A 83 -11.59 -11.55 7.89
CA TYR A 83 -11.93 -10.74 6.73
C TYR A 83 -10.71 -9.98 6.23
N SER A 84 -10.58 -9.83 4.92
CA SER A 84 -9.52 -9.03 4.31
C SER A 84 -9.80 -7.54 4.48
N ALA A 85 -8.78 -6.79 4.90
CA ALA A 85 -8.83 -5.33 4.91
C ALA A 85 -8.86 -4.73 3.49
N MET A 86 -8.43 -5.49 2.47
CA MET A 86 -8.39 -5.04 1.08
C MET A 86 -9.73 -5.22 0.37
N THR A 87 -10.39 -6.38 0.56
CA THR A 87 -11.62 -6.70 -0.17
C THR A 87 -12.88 -6.56 0.68
N GLY A 88 -12.77 -6.70 2.01
CA GLY A 88 -13.92 -6.77 2.92
C GLY A 88 -14.56 -8.17 3.01
N ASP A 89 -14.06 -9.15 2.26
CA ASP A 89 -14.54 -10.54 2.24
C ASP A 89 -13.74 -11.45 3.17
N GLN A 90 -14.26 -12.63 3.49
CA GLN A 90 -13.48 -13.64 4.23
C GLN A 90 -12.25 -14.06 3.43
N ILE A 91 -11.12 -14.20 4.13
CA ILE A 91 -9.86 -14.60 3.51
C ILE A 91 -9.97 -16.07 3.09
N PRO A 92 -9.80 -16.39 1.80
CA PRO A 92 -9.85 -17.77 1.33
C PRO A 92 -8.63 -18.56 1.83
N GLN A 93 -8.81 -19.87 2.00
CA GLN A 93 -7.74 -20.79 2.43
C GLN A 93 -7.09 -20.38 3.76
N PHE A 94 -7.90 -19.85 4.66
CA PHE A 94 -7.47 -19.50 6.01
C PHE A 94 -7.03 -20.75 6.77
N PRO A 95 -5.93 -20.70 7.54
CA PRO A 95 -5.46 -21.84 8.32
C PRO A 95 -6.49 -22.26 9.37
N GLU A 96 -6.82 -23.55 9.40
CA GLU A 96 -7.82 -24.10 10.31
C GLU A 96 -7.32 -24.20 11.75
N THR A 97 -6.00 -24.29 11.98
CA THR A 97 -5.44 -24.46 13.34
C THR A 97 -4.21 -23.59 13.58
N ALA A 98 -3.86 -23.39 14.85
CA ALA A 98 -2.65 -22.66 15.22
C ALA A 98 -1.36 -23.37 14.75
N ASP A 99 -1.37 -24.70 14.68
CA ASP A 99 -0.25 -25.47 14.15
C ASP A 99 -0.11 -25.29 12.63
N ALA A 100 -1.23 -25.24 11.91
CA ALA A 100 -1.24 -24.94 10.48
C ALA A 100 -0.69 -23.53 10.18
N VAL A 101 -0.89 -22.57 11.09
CA VAL A 101 -0.25 -21.24 11.00
C VAL A 101 1.27 -21.32 11.17
N SER A 102 1.76 -22.23 12.00
CA SER A 102 3.20 -22.38 12.25
C SER A 102 3.89 -23.13 11.10
N ALA A 103 3.21 -24.11 10.49
CA ALA A 103 3.76 -24.95 9.42
C ALA A 103 3.62 -24.37 8.00
N MET A 104 2.95 -23.23 7.82
CA MET A 104 2.69 -22.72 6.46
C MET A 104 3.92 -22.10 5.79
N SER A 105 3.98 -22.27 4.46
CA SER A 105 5.00 -21.67 3.59
C SER A 105 5.01 -20.14 3.67
N GLU A 106 6.18 -19.53 3.48
CA GLU A 106 6.34 -18.07 3.46
C GLU A 106 5.41 -17.34 2.49
N GLN A 107 5.16 -17.92 1.31
CA GLN A 107 4.27 -17.33 0.31
C GLN A 107 2.82 -17.20 0.83
N LYS A 108 2.34 -18.19 1.58
CA LYS A 108 1.02 -18.14 2.22
C LYS A 108 1.00 -17.11 3.35
N GLN A 109 2.05 -17.05 4.16
CA GLN A 109 2.18 -16.04 5.22
C GLN A 109 2.13 -14.62 4.65
N TYR A 110 2.86 -14.38 3.56
CA TYR A 110 2.87 -13.09 2.86
C TYR A 110 1.46 -12.70 2.39
N ARG A 111 0.76 -13.62 1.72
CA ARG A 111 -0.60 -13.37 1.21
C ARG A 111 -1.59 -13.07 2.34
N LEU A 112 -1.50 -13.81 3.44
CA LEU A 112 -2.35 -13.61 4.61
C LEU A 112 -2.08 -12.27 5.29
N LEU A 113 -0.80 -11.93 5.53
CA LEU A 113 -0.42 -10.64 6.10
C LEU A 113 -0.87 -9.49 5.21
N GLN A 114 -0.66 -9.59 3.90
CA GLN A 114 -1.10 -8.58 2.94
C GLN A 114 -2.64 -8.43 2.95
N ALA A 115 -3.38 -9.54 2.94
CA ALA A 115 -4.84 -9.51 2.98
C ALA A 115 -5.37 -8.89 4.28
N LEU A 116 -4.64 -9.04 5.40
CA LEU A 116 -4.95 -8.43 6.69
C LEU A 116 -4.49 -6.97 6.80
N GLY A 117 -3.79 -6.43 5.79
CA GLY A 117 -3.21 -5.08 5.85
C GLY A 117 -1.98 -4.97 6.76
N GLU A 118 -1.38 -6.10 7.13
CA GLU A 118 -0.22 -6.18 8.00
C GLU A 118 1.09 -6.04 7.22
N SER A 119 2.15 -5.61 7.91
CA SER A 119 3.48 -5.54 7.29
C SER A 119 3.98 -6.93 6.88
N VAL A 120 4.57 -7.03 5.68
CA VAL A 120 5.17 -8.25 5.14
C VAL A 120 6.71 -8.25 5.23
N THR A 121 7.30 -7.20 5.79
CA THR A 121 8.77 -7.07 5.87
C THR A 121 9.33 -7.81 7.09
N GLY A 122 10.62 -8.18 7.01
CA GLY A 122 11.36 -8.84 8.08
C GLY A 122 11.73 -10.31 7.78
N SER A 123 12.30 -10.98 8.77
CA SER A 123 12.63 -12.41 8.71
C SER A 123 11.38 -13.29 8.68
N SER A 124 11.54 -14.57 8.33
CA SER A 124 10.45 -15.55 8.36
C SER A 124 9.80 -15.65 9.73
N ASP A 125 10.61 -15.74 10.79
CA ASP A 125 10.12 -15.84 12.17
C ASP A 125 9.33 -14.60 12.59
N ALA A 126 9.82 -13.42 12.22
CA ALA A 126 9.13 -12.16 12.51
C ALA A 126 7.78 -12.07 11.78
N ARG A 127 7.71 -12.54 10.53
CA ARG A 127 6.44 -12.63 9.78
C ARG A 127 5.50 -13.65 10.40
N ASN A 128 5.99 -14.81 10.79
CA ASN A 128 5.16 -15.83 11.44
C ASN A 128 4.59 -15.32 12.76
N MET A 129 5.42 -14.69 13.59
CA MET A 129 4.99 -14.07 14.85
C MET A 129 3.91 -13.00 14.59
N ARG A 130 4.14 -12.10 13.62
CA ARG A 130 3.17 -11.07 13.24
C ARG A 130 1.85 -11.69 12.77
N LEU A 131 1.91 -12.73 11.96
CA LEU A 131 0.74 -13.43 11.47
C LEU A 131 -0.06 -14.07 12.61
N ARG A 132 0.62 -14.73 13.56
CA ARG A 132 -0.03 -15.30 14.74
C ARG A 132 -0.76 -14.22 15.55
N LEU A 133 -0.10 -13.10 15.83
CA LEU A 133 -0.71 -11.97 16.52
C LEU A 133 -1.89 -11.39 15.74
N ALA A 134 -1.76 -11.23 14.42
CA ALA A 134 -2.80 -10.71 13.56
C ALA A 134 -4.04 -11.62 13.53
N ILE A 135 -3.87 -12.93 13.67
CA ILE A 135 -4.96 -13.93 13.74
C ILE A 135 -5.56 -14.06 15.16
N GLY A 136 -4.89 -13.53 16.17
CA GLY A 136 -5.30 -13.62 17.58
C GLY A 136 -4.68 -14.79 18.34
N ILE A 137 -3.69 -15.46 17.77
CA ILE A 137 -2.97 -16.57 18.40
C ILE A 137 -1.84 -16.00 19.26
N GLU A 138 -1.90 -16.24 20.57
CA GLU A 138 -0.82 -15.88 21.48
C GLU A 138 0.37 -16.85 21.32
N HIS A 139 1.58 -16.35 21.61
CA HIS A 139 2.76 -17.18 21.67
C HIS A 139 2.62 -18.12 22.86
N GLY A 140 2.39 -19.40 22.60
CA GLY A 140 2.44 -20.45 23.61
C GLY A 140 3.89 -20.73 23.99
N GLU A 141 4.52 -19.83 24.74
CA GLU A 141 5.57 -20.27 25.63
C GLU A 141 4.89 -20.80 26.89
N GLY A 142 4.97 -22.11 27.09
CA GLY A 142 4.54 -22.76 28.32
C GLY A 142 5.43 -22.36 29.49
N VAL A 143 5.32 -21.13 30.00
CA VAL A 143 5.69 -20.74 31.37
C VAL A 143 4.82 -19.52 31.71
N GLY A 144 4.16 -19.53 32.87
CA GLY A 144 3.26 -18.47 33.27
C GLY A 144 3.90 -17.09 33.18
N VAL A 145 3.33 -16.19 32.38
CA VAL A 145 3.69 -14.78 32.41
C VAL A 145 2.43 -13.97 32.67
N LYS A 146 2.47 -13.34 33.84
CA LYS A 146 1.65 -12.23 34.31
C LYS A 146 1.18 -11.37 33.14
N THR A 147 -0.11 -11.09 33.17
CA THR A 147 -0.76 -9.98 32.50
C THR A 147 0.13 -8.73 32.58
N PHE A 148 0.78 -8.36 31.48
CA PHE A 148 1.30 -7.01 31.31
C PHE A 148 0.11 -6.10 30.99
N LEU A 149 -0.65 -5.79 32.03
CA LEU A 149 -1.52 -4.61 32.04
C LEU A 149 -0.59 -3.40 32.08
N PHE A 150 -0.45 -2.75 30.95
CA PHE A 150 -0.01 -1.37 30.89
C PHE A 150 -0.92 -0.52 31.79
N GLY A 151 -0.33 0.22 32.72
CA GLY A 151 -0.97 1.34 33.42
C GLY A 151 -0.95 1.27 34.94
N GLN A 152 0.22 1.42 35.57
CA GLN A 152 0.31 2.14 36.84
C GLN A 152 0.81 3.56 36.52
N ASN A 153 -0.05 4.54 36.76
CA ASN A 153 0.38 5.89 37.08
C ASN A 153 0.19 6.03 38.59
N ASP A 154 1.30 6.12 39.32
CA ASP A 154 1.34 6.81 40.62
C ASP A 154 1.43 8.32 40.40
#